data_AF-A0A524CRD0-F1
#
_entry.id   AF-A0A524CRD0-F1
#
_cell.length_a   1.000
_cell.length_b   1.000
_cell.length_c   1.000
_cell.angle_alpha   90.00
_cell.angle_beta   90.00
_cell.angle_gamma   90.00
#
_symmetry.space_group_name_H-M   'P 1'
#
loop_
_entity.id
_entity.type
_entity.pdbx_description
1 polymer ?
#
loop_
_entity_poly.entity_id
_entity_poly.type
_entity_poly.pdbx_seq_one_letter_code
_entity_poly.pdbx_strand_id
1 'polypeptide(L)' 'MVGIVGYGVYIPRYRIKTADIASVWGEDGEAMAHGLRVYEKSLPGPDEDVVTISTEAAR' A
#
# COMPACT_ATOMS: atom_id res chain seq x y z
N MET A 1 -31.92 -0.20 12.74
CA MET A 1 -31.20 0.63 11.74
C MET A 1 -29.93 -0.12 11.37
N VAL A 2 -29.53 -0.16 10.11
CA VAL A 2 -28.34 -0.89 9.63
C VAL A 2 -27.39 0.10 8.97
N GLY A 3 -26.12 0.06 9.35
CA GLY A 3 -25.08 0.96 8.84
C GLY A 3 -23.70 0.59 9.38
N ILE A 4 -22.66 1.17 8.80
CA ILE A 4 -21.28 1.02 9.26
C ILE A 4 -21.09 1.88 10.51
N VAL A 5 -20.73 1.25 11.62
CA VAL A 5 -20.52 1.92 12.92
C VAL A 5 -19.05 2.26 13.17
N GLY A 6 -18.13 1.77 12.34
CA GLY A 6 -16.69 2.01 12.41
C GLY A 6 -15.94 1.26 11.31
N TYR A 7 -14.68 1.62 11.11
CA TYR A 7 -13.75 0.93 10.22
C TYR A 7 -12.34 1.03 10.81
N GLY A 8 -11.55 -0.03 10.64
CA GLY A 8 -10.15 -0.06 11.05
C GLY A 8 -9.25 -0.31 9.83
N VAL A 9 -7.98 0.08 9.96
CA VAL A 9 -7.02 0.05 8.86
C VAL A 9 -5.66 -0.40 9.39
N TYR A 10 -5.02 -1.28 8.64
CA TYR A 10 -3.60 -1.61 8.79
C TYR A 10 -2.89 -1.35 7.47
N ILE A 11 -1.75 -0.67 7.53
CA ILE A 11 -0.89 -0.45 6.36
C ILE A 11 0.48 -1.07 6.67
N PRO A 12 0.99 -1.96 5.79
CA PRO A 12 2.30 -2.54 5.97
C PRO A 12 3.41 -1.52 6.19
N ARG A 13 4.39 -1.89 7.02
CA ARG A 13 5.47 -0.98 7.43
C ARG A 13 6.35 -0.53 6.27
N TYR A 14 6.70 -1.44 5.37
CA TYR A 14 7.65 -1.16 4.29
C TYR A 14 6.97 -0.51 3.09
N ARG A 15 7.73 0.29 2.34
CA ARG A 15 7.25 1.03 1.16
C ARG A 15 8.34 1.11 0.11
N ILE A 16 7.93 1.19 -1.15
CA ILE A 16 8.78 1.48 -2.30
C ILE A 16 8.20 2.70 -3.04
N LYS A 17 9.06 3.59 -3.55
CA LYS A 17 8.59 4.71 -4.36
C LYS A 17 8.20 4.23 -5.75
N THR A 18 7.20 4.87 -6.33
CA THR A 18 6.80 4.62 -7.72
C THR A 18 7.96 4.89 -8.68
N ALA A 19 8.82 5.86 -8.39
CA ALA A 19 10.03 6.14 -9.16
C ALA A 19 11.07 5.00 -9.11
N ASP A 20 11.24 4.35 -7.96
CA ASP A 20 12.14 3.21 -7.82
C ASP A 20 11.62 2.03 -8.66
N ILE A 21 10.31 1.78 -8.63
CA ILE A 21 9.67 0.78 -9.51
C ILE A 21 9.90 1.13 -10.97
N ALA A 22 9.62 2.37 -11.40
CA ALA A 22 9.76 2.82 -12.79
C ALA A 22 11.18 2.61 -13.31
N SER A 23 12.19 2.89 -12.48
CA SER A 23 13.60 2.76 -12.86
C SER A 23 13.97 1.32 -13.26
N VAL A 24 13.39 0.31 -12.61
CA VAL A 24 13.59 -1.11 -12.94
C VAL A 24 13.00 -1.46 -14.31
N TRP A 25 11.91 -0.78 -14.70
CA TRP A 25 11.24 -0.96 -15.99
C TRP A 25 11.74 -0.01 -17.09
N GLY A 26 12.70 0.86 -16.79
CA GLY A 26 13.22 1.85 -17.74
C GLY A 26 12.23 2.97 -18.07
N GLU A 27 11.27 3.24 -17.19
CA GLU A 27 10.24 4.27 -17.36
C GLU A 27 10.55 5.55 -16.57
N ASP A 28 9.88 6.65 -16.93
CA ASP A 28 9.91 7.91 -16.19
C ASP A 28 9.05 7.80 -14.92
N GLY A 29 9.73 7.75 -13.77
CA GLY A 29 9.11 7.62 -12.47
C GLY A 29 8.17 8.74 -12.06
N GLU A 30 8.48 9.99 -12.43
CA GLU A 30 7.65 11.14 -12.10
C GLU A 30 6.39 11.14 -12.97
N ALA A 31 6.55 10.91 -14.27
CA ALA A 31 5.43 10.78 -15.19
C ALA A 31 4.48 9.64 -14.77
N MET A 32 5.03 8.49 -14.38
CA MET A 32 4.25 7.34 -13.91
C MET A 32 3.53 7.65 -12.58
N ALA A 33 4.22 8.26 -11.61
CA ALA A 33 3.62 8.62 -10.33
C ALA A 33 2.46 9.62 -10.49
N HIS A 34 2.63 10.63 -11.34
CA HIS A 34 1.58 11.59 -11.66
C HIS A 34 0.43 10.97 -12.44
N GLY A 35 0.73 10.11 -13.43
CA GLY A 35 -0.28 9.40 -14.22
C GLY A 35 -1.17 8.47 -13.38
N LEU A 36 -0.57 7.75 -12.44
CA LEU A 36 -1.27 6.83 -11.54
C LEU A 36 -1.88 7.52 -10.31
N ARG A 37 -1.41 8.72 -9.96
CA ARG A 37 -1.62 9.38 -8.66
C ARG A 37 -1.19 8.51 -7.48
N VAL A 38 -0.13 7.72 -7.68
CA VAL A 38 0.48 6.84 -6.68
C VAL A 38 1.95 7.18 -6.61
N TYR A 39 2.39 7.75 -5.49
CA TYR A 39 3.78 8.15 -5.28
C TYR A 39 4.62 7.07 -4.59
N GLU A 40 3.97 6.17 -3.86
CA GLU A 40 4.58 5.04 -3.18
C GLU A 40 3.57 3.90 -3.01
N LYS A 41 4.09 2.67 -2.91
CA LYS A 41 3.30 1.47 -2.64
C LYS A 41 3.82 0.79 -1.38
N SER A 42 2.92 0.39 -0.49
CA SER A 42 3.26 -0.46 0.66
C SER A 42 3.68 -1.87 0.23
N LEU A 43 4.70 -2.42 0.89
CA LEU A 43 5.14 -3.81 0.73
C LEU A 43 4.92 -4.56 2.03
N PRO A 44 4.19 -5.68 2.01
CA PRO A 44 4.15 -6.61 3.13
C PRO A 44 5.54 -7.20 3.40
N GLY A 45 5.96 -7.19 4.65
CA GLY A 45 7.08 -7.96 5.16
C GLY A 45 6.74 -9.45 5.28
N PRO A 46 7.72 -10.29 5.63
CA PRO A 46 7.53 -11.74 5.74
C PRO A 46 6.40 -12.18 6.70
N ASP A 47 6.16 -11.39 7.75
CA ASP A 47 5.15 -11.67 8.79
C ASP A 47 3.84 -10.88 8.60
N GLU A 48 3.67 -10.16 7.47
CA GLU A 48 2.47 -9.37 7.19
C GLU A 48 1.55 -10.08 6.17
N ASP A 49 1.00 -11.22 6.55
CA ASP A 49 0.04 -11.96 5.73
C ASP A 49 -1.40 -11.44 5.86
N VAL A 50 -2.33 -12.02 5.08
CA VAL A 50 -3.74 -11.59 5.06
C VAL A 50 -4.40 -11.72 6.44
N VAL A 51 -4.09 -12.78 7.18
CA VAL A 51 -4.67 -13.02 8.51
C VAL A 51 -4.17 -11.98 9.50
N THR A 52 -2.87 -11.70 9.47
CA THR A 52 -2.21 -10.70 10.32
C THR A 52 -2.75 -9.31 10.02
N ILE A 53 -2.76 -8.89 8.76
CA ILE A 53 -3.28 -7.58 8.35
C ILE A 53 -4.75 -7.40 8.75
N SER A 54 -5.57 -8.44 8.56
CA SER A 54 -7.00 -8.37 8.87
C SER A 54 -7.26 -8.30 10.37
N THR A 55 -6.52 -9.07 11.17
CA THR A 55 -6.68 -9.09 12.63
C THR A 55 -6.15 -7.81 13.28
N GLU A 56 -5.02 -7.28 12.82
CA GLU A 56 -4.49 -6.00 13.30
C GLU A 56 -5.37 -4.82 12.88
N ALA A 57 -5.99 -4.85 11.69
CA ALA A 57 -6.95 -3.81 11.28
C ALA A 57 -8.27 -3.86 12.07
N ALA A 58 -8.63 -5.01 12.65
CA ALA A 58 -9.88 -5.19 13.38
C ALA A 58 -9.76 -4.98 14.90
N ARG A 59 -8.53 -4.90 15.43
CA ARG A 59 -8.25 -4.61 16.84
C ARG A 59 -8.51 -3.15 17.17
#